data_AF-A0A7X7M7W0-F1
#
_entry.id   AF-A0A7X7M7W0-F1
#
_cell.length_a   1.000
_cell.length_b   1.000
_cell.length_c   1.000
_cell.angle_alpha   90.00
_cell.angle_beta   90.00
_cell.angle_gamma   90.00
#
_symmetry.space_group_name_H-M   'P 1'
#
loop_
_entity.id
_entity.type
_entity.pdbx_description
1 polymer ?
#
loop_
_entity_poly.entity_id
_entity_poly.type
_entity_poly.pdbx_seq_one_letter_code
_entity_poly.pdbx_strand_id
1 'polypeptide(L)'
;MAATYVVIDLETTGLDKCRDKIIEVAAVKVGRGLINDQFSSLITIEDKLSAEITMLTGITNEMLVGQPTITEIVPALAEFIGDAVIVAHNAEFDRGFLNRVWPDERQWLDTVTLAQIVYPCEPSFALAWLTRSLGIENRDAHRALSDALATAELLIRMEKDLAAQPARVKAELMALAESDAGPLADLIRRRSGDLRQPVAGGKALANKVATPPQREIKEGYQLDIDVLRQYLGPDSAYRERLADFEDRPQQLLLAQEVGKTLNAGGCLLAEAGTGTGKSLAYLLPAALFAKGSGQQIAVSTHTRNLQEQLMHKDVPMLTRLLDMPINAEVLKGRGNYLCNRLYKYFSAEPGNDLRHFLMRVAVWRGMSDSGDSGEMSLNAYSRRLWQRLAASKENCAPFCPYRQSNNCYVQKARQKAAEADILILNHYLLIANAAHESGFLPELPYLIIDEAQHLEGATEDQLTTSIDFFDVLNFAALYKRKEKGREIGVISTITRSQGNIFALDGSEQIAMLTEKLDLQTDAIVAAAEKFYGALDGFFHEEMLREDFLPARLRILAHHRLHSDWPLILQLAEELANSLSLLAATSFQILDLARAGLIDGDK
;
A
#
# COMPACT_ATOMS: atom_id res chain seq x y z
N MET A 1 -32.61 15.54 -7.88
CA MET A 1 -33.24 14.95 -6.68
C MET A 1 -32.12 14.37 -5.80
N ALA A 2 -32.25 14.41 -4.48
CA ALA A 2 -31.27 13.73 -3.61
C ALA A 2 -31.30 12.23 -3.93
N ALA A 3 -30.14 11.59 -4.10
CA ALA A 3 -30.10 10.15 -4.33
C ALA A 3 -30.71 9.42 -3.12
N THR A 4 -31.52 8.42 -3.41
CA THR A 4 -32.01 7.46 -2.42
C THR A 4 -31.10 6.24 -2.52
N TYR A 5 -30.56 5.83 -1.39
CA TYR A 5 -29.77 4.60 -1.25
C TYR A 5 -30.59 3.57 -0.50
N VAL A 6 -30.39 2.30 -0.82
CA VAL A 6 -30.84 1.19 0.03
C VAL A 6 -29.63 0.34 0.38
N VAL A 7 -29.30 0.35 1.67
CA VAL A 7 -28.19 -0.41 2.23
C VAL A 7 -28.69 -1.81 2.56
N ILE A 8 -28.07 -2.84 1.99
CA ILE A 8 -28.42 -4.24 2.17
C ILE A 8 -27.32 -4.93 2.95
N ASP A 9 -27.73 -5.84 3.82
CA ASP A 9 -26.86 -6.79 4.51
C ASP A 9 -27.57 -8.14 4.62
N LEU A 10 -26.79 -9.23 4.58
CA LEU A 10 -27.28 -10.61 4.60
C LEU A 10 -26.54 -11.42 5.67
N GLU A 11 -27.28 -12.24 6.40
CA GLU A 11 -26.71 -13.36 7.14
C GLU A 11 -26.89 -14.64 6.34
N THR A 12 -25.87 -15.49 6.34
CA THR A 12 -25.81 -16.72 5.53
C THR A 12 -25.33 -17.92 6.35
N THR A 13 -25.52 -19.12 5.82
CA THR A 13 -25.00 -20.36 6.42
C THR A 13 -23.48 -20.55 6.25
N GLY A 14 -22.82 -19.66 5.49
CA GLY A 14 -21.40 -19.73 5.13
C GLY A 14 -21.03 -18.73 4.03
N LEU A 15 -19.81 -18.80 3.52
CA LEU A 15 -19.24 -17.80 2.60
C LEU A 15 -19.36 -18.17 1.11
N ASP A 16 -19.71 -19.42 0.78
CA ASP A 16 -19.77 -19.89 -0.60
C ASP A 16 -21.16 -19.61 -1.20
N LYS A 17 -21.24 -18.53 -2.00
CA LYS A 17 -22.46 -18.14 -2.70
C LYS A 17 -23.10 -19.24 -3.56
N CYS A 18 -22.37 -20.30 -3.96
CA CYS A 18 -22.91 -21.41 -4.74
C CYS A 18 -23.56 -22.50 -3.87
N ARG A 19 -23.11 -22.66 -2.62
CA ARG A 19 -23.52 -23.76 -1.73
C ARG A 19 -24.37 -23.28 -0.55
N ASP A 20 -24.01 -22.15 0.03
CA ASP A 20 -24.62 -21.60 1.23
C ASP A 20 -25.95 -20.89 0.94
N LYS A 21 -26.76 -20.76 1.99
CA LYS A 21 -28.12 -20.23 1.94
C LYS A 21 -28.21 -18.92 2.73
N ILE A 22 -29.08 -18.01 2.30
CA ILE A 22 -29.42 -16.77 3.03
C ILE A 22 -30.41 -17.13 4.15
N ILE A 23 -30.16 -16.63 5.35
CA ILE A 23 -30.97 -16.90 6.56
C ILE A 23 -31.56 -15.64 7.20
N GLU A 24 -31.02 -14.47 6.88
CA GLU A 24 -31.59 -13.17 7.21
C GLU A 24 -31.27 -12.20 6.07
N VAL A 25 -32.21 -11.33 5.74
CA VAL A 25 -31.98 -10.17 4.87
C VAL A 25 -32.46 -8.91 5.58
N ALA A 26 -31.65 -7.86 5.51
CA ALA A 26 -32.06 -6.53 5.93
C ALA A 26 -31.79 -5.50 4.83
N ALA A 27 -32.62 -4.47 4.80
CA ALA A 27 -32.48 -3.34 3.91
C ALA A 27 -32.85 -2.04 4.64
N VAL A 28 -31.99 -1.03 4.57
CA VAL A 28 -32.17 0.28 5.22
C VAL A 28 -32.20 1.36 4.15
N LYS A 29 -33.29 2.12 4.08
CA LYS A 29 -33.46 3.19 3.10
C LYS A 29 -32.89 4.49 3.65
N VAL A 30 -31.92 5.05 2.93
CA VAL A 30 -31.28 6.33 3.25
C VAL A 30 -31.65 7.36 2.19
N GLY A 31 -32.16 8.51 2.63
CA GLY A 31 -32.47 9.62 1.74
C GLY A 31 -32.25 10.95 2.43
N ARG A 32 -31.66 11.91 1.71
CA ARG A 32 -31.30 13.24 2.25
C ARG A 32 -30.40 13.18 3.51
N GLY A 33 -29.58 12.15 3.63
CA GLY A 33 -28.66 11.97 4.76
C GLY A 33 -29.34 11.48 6.04
N LEU A 34 -30.54 10.91 5.96
CA LEU A 34 -31.29 10.34 7.07
C LEU A 34 -31.75 8.93 6.73
N ILE A 35 -31.85 8.08 7.76
CA ILE A 35 -32.48 6.77 7.68
C ILE A 35 -33.99 6.99 7.68
N ASN A 36 -34.67 6.57 6.61
CA ASN A 36 -36.07 6.87 6.37
C ASN A 36 -36.99 5.66 6.57
N ASP A 37 -36.46 4.46 6.32
CA ASP A 37 -37.26 3.23 6.38
C ASP A 37 -36.35 2.00 6.55
N GLN A 38 -36.92 0.90 7.04
CA GLN A 38 -36.20 -0.34 7.34
C GLN A 38 -37.04 -1.56 6.93
N PHE A 39 -36.36 -2.58 6.42
CA PHE A 39 -36.92 -3.88 6.08
C PHE A 39 -36.01 -4.95 6.65
N SER A 40 -36.57 -5.98 7.28
CA SER A 40 -35.81 -7.14 7.74
C SER A 40 -36.69 -8.39 7.73
N SER A 41 -36.13 -9.53 7.30
CA SER A 41 -36.81 -10.82 7.41
C SER A 41 -35.81 -11.93 7.70
N LEU A 42 -36.16 -12.80 8.64
CA LEU A 42 -35.57 -14.13 8.72
C LEU A 42 -36.09 -14.99 7.57
N ILE A 43 -35.29 -15.97 7.16
CA ILE A 43 -35.57 -16.83 6.02
C ILE A 43 -35.45 -18.28 6.44
N THR A 44 -36.49 -19.07 6.16
CA THR A 44 -36.45 -20.51 6.44
C THR A 44 -35.49 -21.24 5.49
N ILE A 45 -34.79 -22.23 6.02
CA ILE A 45 -33.95 -23.16 5.25
C ILE A 45 -34.33 -24.61 5.59
N GLU A 46 -34.06 -25.53 4.67
CA GLU A 46 -34.29 -26.97 4.88
C GLU A 46 -33.23 -27.63 5.79
N ASP A 47 -32.01 -27.08 5.79
CA ASP A 47 -30.88 -27.61 6.55
C ASP A 47 -30.86 -27.04 7.97
N LYS A 48 -30.15 -27.72 8.87
CA LYS A 48 -29.89 -27.17 10.21
C LYS A 48 -28.69 -26.24 10.20
N LEU A 49 -28.82 -25.10 10.89
CA LEU A 49 -27.70 -24.22 11.20
C LEU A 49 -26.68 -24.93 12.08
N SER A 50 -25.41 -24.71 11.77
CA SER A 50 -24.30 -25.14 12.61
C SER A 50 -24.26 -24.32 13.91
N ALA A 51 -23.63 -24.88 14.95
CA ALA A 51 -23.42 -24.17 16.20
C ALA A 51 -22.55 -22.92 16.02
N GLU A 52 -21.62 -22.94 15.07
CA GLU A 52 -20.72 -21.83 14.76
C GLU A 52 -21.50 -20.64 14.18
N ILE A 53 -22.38 -20.86 13.20
CA ILE A 53 -23.23 -19.81 12.63
C ILE A 53 -24.21 -19.28 13.68
N THR A 54 -24.80 -20.17 14.48
CA THR A 54 -25.71 -19.77 15.58
C THR A 54 -24.98 -18.89 16.60
N MET A 55 -23.71 -19.21 16.93
CA MET A 55 -22.91 -18.41 17.84
C MET A 55 -22.49 -17.06 17.24
N LEU A 56 -22.19 -17.05 15.94
CA LEU A 56 -21.79 -15.84 15.23
C LEU A 56 -22.95 -14.85 15.10
N THR A 57 -24.10 -15.31 14.60
CA THR A 57 -25.22 -14.44 14.25
C THR A 57 -26.28 -14.33 15.33
N GLY A 58 -26.30 -15.25 16.29
CA GLY A 58 -27.37 -15.37 17.27
C GLY A 58 -28.69 -15.91 16.70
N ILE A 59 -28.75 -16.26 15.41
CA ILE A 59 -29.94 -16.86 14.78
C ILE A 59 -29.97 -18.35 15.10
N THR A 60 -31.04 -18.81 15.76
CA THR A 60 -31.22 -20.23 16.08
C THR A 60 -32.10 -20.95 15.06
N ASN A 61 -31.98 -22.28 14.98
CA ASN A 61 -32.82 -23.11 14.12
C ASN A 61 -34.33 -22.90 14.40
N GLU A 62 -34.71 -22.67 15.66
CA GLU A 62 -36.10 -22.42 16.06
C GLU A 62 -36.63 -21.09 15.53
N MET A 63 -35.77 -20.06 15.42
CA MET A 63 -36.15 -18.76 14.87
C MET A 63 -36.53 -18.82 13.39
N LEU A 64 -35.94 -19.78 12.66
CA LEU A 64 -36.18 -19.95 11.22
C LEU A 64 -37.45 -20.75 10.91
N VAL A 65 -38.01 -21.47 11.88
CA VAL A 65 -39.21 -22.28 11.66
C VAL A 65 -40.42 -21.40 11.36
N GLY A 66 -41.06 -21.66 10.22
CA GLY A 66 -42.27 -20.93 9.79
C GLY A 66 -42.00 -19.55 9.20
N GLN A 67 -40.73 -19.17 9.04
CA GLN A 67 -40.34 -17.97 8.30
C GLN A 67 -40.57 -18.17 6.79
N PRO A 68 -40.74 -17.09 6.02
CA PRO A 68 -40.86 -17.17 4.57
C PRO A 68 -39.57 -17.69 3.92
N THR A 69 -39.71 -18.26 2.73
CA THR A 69 -38.58 -18.61 1.87
C THR A 69 -38.00 -17.36 1.20
N ILE A 70 -36.73 -17.42 0.78
CA ILE A 70 -36.09 -16.30 0.06
C ILE A 70 -36.89 -15.88 -1.19
N THR A 71 -37.47 -16.84 -1.92
CA THR A 71 -38.26 -16.58 -3.12
C THR A 71 -39.55 -15.81 -2.82
N GLU A 72 -40.14 -16.00 -1.63
CA GLU A 72 -41.31 -15.24 -1.18
C GLU A 72 -40.94 -13.82 -0.73
N ILE A 73 -39.72 -13.62 -0.24
CA ILE A 73 -39.22 -12.31 0.24
C ILE A 73 -38.76 -11.41 -0.91
N VAL A 74 -38.15 -11.97 -1.97
CA VAL A 74 -37.57 -11.19 -3.08
C VAL A 74 -38.54 -10.15 -3.67
N PRO A 75 -39.83 -10.43 -3.95
CA PRO A 75 -40.75 -9.42 -4.48
C PRO A 75 -40.91 -8.20 -3.56
N ALA A 76 -41.08 -8.42 -2.25
CA ALA A 76 -41.23 -7.35 -1.26
C ALA A 76 -39.92 -6.55 -1.09
N LEU A 77 -38.78 -7.23 -1.11
CA LEU A 77 -37.47 -6.59 -1.07
C LEU A 77 -37.22 -5.72 -2.32
N ALA A 78 -37.56 -6.23 -3.51
CA ALA A 78 -37.43 -5.49 -4.77
C ALA A 78 -38.33 -4.25 -4.80
N GLU A 79 -39.56 -4.36 -4.30
CA GLU A 79 -40.47 -3.21 -4.13
C GLU A 79 -39.91 -2.18 -3.13
N PHE A 80 -39.36 -2.65 -2.00
CA PHE A 80 -38.72 -1.78 -1.02
C PHE A 80 -37.54 -1.00 -1.62
N ILE A 81 -36.72 -1.67 -2.46
CA ILE A 81 -35.56 -1.07 -3.13
C ILE A 81 -35.99 -0.06 -4.21
N GLY A 82 -36.94 -0.42 -5.07
CA GLY A 82 -37.38 0.41 -6.19
C GLY A 82 -36.21 0.85 -7.08
N ASP A 83 -36.14 2.14 -7.40
CA ASP A 83 -35.07 2.75 -8.23
C ASP A 83 -33.85 3.23 -7.43
N ALA A 84 -33.75 2.88 -6.13
CA ALA A 84 -32.65 3.30 -5.30
C ALA A 84 -31.31 2.69 -5.75
N VAL A 85 -30.21 3.39 -5.46
CA VAL A 85 -28.87 2.82 -5.59
C VAL A 85 -28.67 1.82 -4.46
N ILE A 86 -28.38 0.58 -4.81
CA ILE A 86 -28.10 -0.47 -3.82
C ILE A 86 -26.69 -0.27 -3.27
N VAL A 87 -26.55 -0.39 -1.95
CA VAL A 87 -25.31 -0.20 -1.21
C VAL A 87 -25.10 -1.40 -0.29
N ALA A 88 -23.86 -1.85 -0.13
CA ALA A 88 -23.52 -2.85 0.88
C ALA A 88 -22.07 -2.66 1.36
N HIS A 89 -21.69 -3.30 2.45
CA HIS A 89 -20.32 -3.32 2.93
C HIS A 89 -19.64 -4.60 2.45
N ASN A 90 -18.69 -4.48 1.51
CA ASN A 90 -18.21 -5.61 0.71
C ASN A 90 -19.27 -6.15 -0.25
N ALA A 91 -19.85 -5.26 -1.06
CA ALA A 91 -21.04 -5.53 -1.88
C ALA A 91 -20.96 -6.72 -2.84
N GLU A 92 -19.77 -7.21 -3.19
CA GLU A 92 -19.64 -8.42 -4.01
C GLU A 92 -20.20 -9.66 -3.31
N PHE A 93 -20.10 -9.71 -1.97
CA PHE A 93 -20.66 -10.79 -1.16
C PHE A 93 -22.18 -10.85 -1.28
N ASP A 94 -22.89 -9.81 -0.84
CA ASP A 94 -24.36 -9.77 -0.81
C ASP A 94 -24.97 -9.93 -2.21
N ARG A 95 -24.40 -9.21 -3.19
CA ARG A 95 -24.82 -9.30 -4.58
C ARG A 95 -24.61 -10.71 -5.13
N GLY A 96 -23.53 -11.39 -4.73
CA GLY A 96 -23.24 -12.76 -5.13
C GLY A 96 -24.31 -13.75 -4.70
N PHE A 97 -24.83 -13.61 -3.47
CA PHE A 97 -25.92 -14.43 -2.93
C PHE A 97 -27.27 -14.05 -3.56
N LEU A 98 -27.61 -12.76 -3.60
CA LEU A 98 -28.90 -12.30 -4.12
C LEU A 98 -29.07 -12.54 -5.62
N ASN A 99 -28.02 -12.45 -6.43
CA ASN A 99 -28.11 -12.68 -7.88
C ASN A 99 -28.62 -14.08 -8.27
N ARG A 100 -28.56 -15.07 -7.38
CA ARG A 100 -29.11 -16.41 -7.64
C ARG A 100 -30.64 -16.45 -7.63
N VAL A 101 -31.24 -15.60 -6.80
CA VAL A 101 -32.69 -15.58 -6.55
C VAL A 101 -33.35 -14.34 -7.15
N TRP A 102 -32.57 -13.29 -7.34
CA TRP A 102 -32.95 -12.00 -7.89
C TRP A 102 -31.80 -11.46 -8.76
N PRO A 103 -31.71 -11.88 -10.03
CA PRO A 103 -30.67 -11.42 -10.94
C PRO A 103 -30.90 -9.95 -11.29
N ASP A 104 -30.17 -9.06 -10.60
CA ASP A 104 -30.24 -7.62 -10.77
C ASP A 104 -28.93 -7.12 -11.41
N GLU A 105 -29.03 -6.49 -12.58
CA GLU A 105 -27.87 -6.04 -13.35
C GLU A 105 -27.32 -4.68 -12.87
N ARG A 106 -27.94 -4.04 -11.87
CA ARG A 106 -27.48 -2.73 -11.40
C ARG A 106 -26.12 -2.86 -10.74
N GLN A 107 -25.34 -1.79 -10.85
CA GLN A 107 -24.10 -1.67 -10.09
C GLN A 107 -24.41 -1.24 -8.66
N TRP A 108 -23.79 -1.95 -7.71
CA TRP A 108 -23.91 -1.65 -6.30
C TRP A 108 -22.77 -0.73 -5.87
N LEU A 109 -23.06 0.18 -4.94
CA LEU A 109 -22.03 0.96 -4.27
C LEU A 109 -21.43 0.12 -3.14
N ASP A 110 -20.14 -0.13 -3.20
CA ASP A 110 -19.42 -0.78 -2.10
C ASP A 110 -18.87 0.26 -1.12
N THR A 111 -19.31 0.18 0.14
CA THR A 111 -18.84 1.08 1.19
C THR A 111 -17.40 0.81 1.62
N VAL A 112 -16.85 -0.39 1.39
CA VAL A 112 -15.41 -0.66 1.64
C VAL A 112 -14.57 0.17 0.69
N THR A 113 -14.88 0.17 -0.61
CA THR A 113 -14.21 1.00 -1.62
C THR A 113 -14.34 2.50 -1.28
N LEU A 114 -15.54 2.95 -0.88
CA LEU A 114 -15.73 4.35 -0.48
C LEU A 114 -14.93 4.72 0.79
N ALA A 115 -14.91 3.84 1.80
CA ALA A 115 -14.15 4.05 3.03
C ALA A 115 -12.65 4.10 2.77
N GLN A 116 -12.13 3.25 1.88
CA GLN A 116 -10.74 3.32 1.43
C GLN A 116 -10.38 4.65 0.80
N ILE A 117 -11.31 5.31 0.10
CA ILE A 117 -11.09 6.62 -0.50
C ILE A 117 -11.17 7.72 0.56
N VAL A 118 -12.22 7.73 1.39
CA VAL A 118 -12.49 8.83 2.34
C VAL A 118 -11.58 8.77 3.57
N TYR A 119 -11.21 7.57 4.03
CA TYR A 119 -10.37 7.34 5.20
C TYR A 119 -9.12 6.52 4.83
N PRO A 120 -8.25 7.05 3.96
CA PRO A 120 -7.19 6.27 3.33
C PRO A 120 -6.14 5.70 4.31
N CYS A 121 -6.05 6.28 5.52
CA CYS A 121 -5.10 5.93 6.56
C CYS A 121 -5.65 4.97 7.64
N GLU A 122 -6.91 4.52 7.53
CA GLU A 122 -7.46 3.56 8.49
C GLU A 122 -6.71 2.22 8.44
N PRO A 123 -6.35 1.61 9.59
CA PRO A 123 -5.66 0.33 9.64
C PRO A 123 -6.47 -0.83 9.04
N SER A 124 -7.79 -0.78 9.21
CA SER A 124 -8.73 -1.77 8.70
C SER A 124 -9.98 -1.08 8.14
N PHE A 125 -10.58 -1.71 7.14
CA PHE A 125 -11.83 -1.25 6.51
C PHE A 125 -13.01 -2.16 6.83
N ALA A 126 -12.86 -3.10 7.77
CA ALA A 126 -13.97 -3.90 8.27
C ALA A 126 -14.97 -3.02 9.02
N LEU A 127 -16.27 -3.32 8.87
CA LEU A 127 -17.36 -2.54 9.49
C LEU A 127 -17.15 -2.36 11.00
N ALA A 128 -16.78 -3.41 11.72
CA ALA A 128 -16.51 -3.36 13.17
C ALA A 128 -15.37 -2.39 13.53
N TRP A 129 -14.34 -2.27 12.68
CA TRP A 129 -13.26 -1.31 12.90
C TRP A 129 -13.71 0.12 12.63
N LEU A 130 -14.34 0.36 11.47
CA LEU A 130 -14.77 1.70 11.05
C LEU A 130 -15.83 2.28 11.99
N THR A 131 -16.81 1.46 12.41
CA THR A 131 -17.83 1.88 13.37
C THR A 131 -17.21 2.28 14.70
N ARG A 132 -16.30 1.46 15.24
CA ARG A 132 -15.56 1.79 16.46
C ARG A 132 -14.70 3.05 16.32
N SER A 133 -13.95 3.18 15.22
CA SER A 133 -13.06 4.32 14.97
C SER A 133 -13.85 5.64 14.89
N LEU A 134 -15.02 5.60 14.25
CA LEU A 134 -15.86 6.76 13.99
C LEU A 134 -16.92 7.01 15.08
N GLY A 135 -17.03 6.13 16.08
CA GLY A 135 -18.02 6.23 17.15
C GLY A 135 -19.47 5.95 16.72
N ILE A 136 -19.67 5.10 15.71
CA ILE A 136 -20.98 4.63 15.25
C ILE A 136 -21.39 3.42 16.09
N GLU A 137 -22.63 3.40 16.58
CA GLU A 137 -23.13 2.28 17.37
C GLU A 137 -23.44 1.06 16.48
N ASN A 138 -22.95 -0.12 16.87
CA ASN A 138 -23.34 -1.41 16.30
C ASN A 138 -23.54 -2.40 17.45
N ARG A 139 -24.77 -2.45 17.98
CA ARG A 139 -25.08 -3.12 19.27
C ARG A 139 -25.13 -4.65 19.14
N ASP A 140 -25.67 -5.14 18.02
CA ASP A 140 -25.87 -6.56 17.74
C ASP A 140 -25.11 -6.91 16.45
N ALA A 141 -23.79 -6.77 16.45
CA ALA A 141 -22.95 -7.12 15.30
C ALA A 141 -23.21 -8.57 14.86
N HIS A 142 -23.21 -8.82 13.55
CA HIS A 142 -23.61 -10.10 12.94
C HIS A 142 -25.12 -10.38 13.00
N ARG A 143 -25.91 -9.30 12.99
CA ARG A 143 -27.33 -9.32 12.65
C ARG A 143 -27.53 -8.42 11.46
N ALA A 144 -28.22 -8.91 10.42
CA ALA A 144 -28.32 -8.20 9.15
C ALA A 144 -28.85 -6.77 9.33
N LEU A 145 -29.87 -6.57 10.19
CA LEU A 145 -30.43 -5.24 10.41
C LEU A 145 -29.47 -4.30 11.16
N SER A 146 -28.74 -4.81 12.16
CA SER A 146 -27.77 -4.00 12.92
C SER A 146 -26.63 -3.56 12.01
N ASP A 147 -26.10 -4.48 11.19
CA ASP A 147 -24.99 -4.19 10.28
C ASP A 147 -25.42 -3.31 9.09
N ALA A 148 -26.64 -3.47 8.57
CA ALA A 148 -27.21 -2.56 7.57
C ALA A 148 -27.43 -1.13 8.12
N LEU A 149 -27.88 -0.98 9.38
CA LEU A 149 -28.03 0.31 10.04
C LEU A 149 -26.67 0.99 10.27
N ALA A 150 -25.69 0.25 10.79
CA ALA A 150 -24.34 0.75 11.00
C ALA A 150 -23.68 1.15 9.66
N THR A 151 -23.89 0.38 8.59
CA THR A 151 -23.41 0.68 7.24
C THR A 151 -24.12 1.91 6.66
N ALA A 152 -25.41 2.10 6.94
CA ALA A 152 -26.15 3.30 6.53
C ALA A 152 -25.63 4.56 7.22
N GLU A 153 -25.37 4.51 8.52
CA GLU A 153 -24.78 5.63 9.25
C GLU A 153 -23.35 5.93 8.77
N LEU A 154 -22.55 4.89 8.52
CA LEU A 154 -21.22 5.00 7.92
C LEU A 154 -21.28 5.68 6.55
N LEU A 155 -22.20 5.29 5.67
CA LEU A 155 -22.41 5.92 4.36
C LEU A 155 -22.71 7.42 4.51
N ILE A 156 -23.63 7.79 5.40
CA ILE A 156 -24.01 9.19 5.65
C ILE A 156 -22.79 9.99 6.13
N ARG A 157 -21.97 9.42 7.04
CA ARG A 157 -20.74 10.04 7.53
C ARG A 157 -19.73 10.24 6.40
N MET A 158 -19.49 9.22 5.58
CA MET A 158 -18.57 9.28 4.44
C MET A 158 -19.00 10.31 3.39
N GLU A 159 -20.30 10.40 3.09
CA GLU A 159 -20.81 11.43 2.18
C GLU A 159 -20.54 12.85 2.68
N LYS A 160 -20.69 13.07 3.99
CA LYS A 160 -20.40 14.36 4.63
C LYS A 160 -18.91 14.69 4.58
N ASP A 161 -18.05 13.73 4.91
CA ASP A 161 -16.60 13.94 4.92
C ASP A 161 -16.04 14.12 3.51
N LEU A 162 -16.57 13.40 2.52
CA LEU A 162 -16.25 13.61 1.12
C LEU A 162 -16.62 15.03 0.64
N ALA A 163 -17.80 15.54 1.03
CA ALA A 163 -18.21 16.90 0.69
C ALA A 163 -17.32 17.97 1.36
N ALA A 164 -16.78 17.66 2.54
CA ALA A 164 -15.88 18.52 3.32
C ALA A 164 -14.42 18.52 2.81
N GLN A 165 -14.06 17.64 1.87
CA GLN A 165 -12.71 17.60 1.30
C GLN A 165 -12.29 18.95 0.68
N PRO A 166 -10.99 19.30 0.69
CA PRO A 166 -10.49 20.51 0.06
C PRO A 166 -10.87 20.59 -1.42
N ALA A 167 -11.12 21.80 -1.93
CA ALA A 167 -11.56 22.01 -3.32
C ALA A 167 -10.62 21.36 -4.37
N ARG A 168 -9.30 21.38 -4.10
CA ARG A 168 -8.30 20.70 -4.93
C ARG A 168 -8.52 19.18 -4.99
N VAL A 169 -8.73 18.55 -3.83
CA VAL A 169 -8.98 17.09 -3.76
C VAL A 169 -10.28 16.75 -4.50
N LYS A 170 -11.35 17.53 -4.28
CA LYS A 170 -12.63 17.33 -4.97
C LYS A 170 -12.51 17.45 -6.49
N ALA A 171 -11.69 18.38 -6.99
CA ALA A 171 -11.42 18.51 -8.41
C ALA A 171 -10.66 17.31 -8.98
N GLU A 172 -9.64 16.80 -8.28
CA GLU A 172 -8.92 15.58 -8.68
C GLU A 172 -9.87 14.37 -8.70
N LEU A 173 -10.73 14.22 -7.68
CA LEU A 173 -11.74 13.15 -7.62
C LEU A 173 -12.76 13.24 -8.76
N MET A 174 -13.23 14.44 -9.12
CA MET A 174 -14.13 14.63 -10.24
C MET A 174 -13.49 14.25 -11.57
N ALA A 175 -12.23 14.65 -11.80
CA ALA A 175 -11.50 14.27 -13.02
C ALA A 175 -11.33 12.74 -13.13
N LEU A 176 -11.00 12.08 -12.01
CA LEU A 176 -10.87 10.62 -11.97
C LEU A 176 -12.23 9.91 -12.17
N ALA A 177 -13.34 10.55 -11.79
CA ALA A 177 -14.70 10.03 -11.94
C ALA A 177 -15.33 10.29 -13.32
N GLU A 178 -14.74 11.15 -14.17
CA GLU A 178 -15.37 11.65 -15.41
C GLU A 178 -15.75 10.52 -16.38
N SER A 179 -14.87 9.53 -16.56
CA SER A 179 -15.12 8.39 -17.45
C SER A 179 -15.78 7.19 -16.78
N ASP A 180 -16.18 7.32 -15.51
CA ASP A 180 -16.89 6.28 -14.76
C ASP A 180 -18.40 6.63 -14.64
N ALA A 181 -19.23 5.65 -14.99
CA ALA A 181 -20.68 5.74 -14.97
C ALA A 181 -21.29 5.02 -13.76
N GLY A 182 -20.46 4.46 -12.87
CA GLY A 182 -20.92 3.73 -11.70
C GLY A 182 -21.41 4.62 -10.55
N PRO A 183 -22.03 4.00 -9.53
CA PRO A 183 -22.65 4.71 -8.42
C PRO A 183 -21.65 5.50 -7.57
N LEU A 184 -20.38 5.06 -7.50
CA LEU A 184 -19.32 5.78 -6.81
C LEU A 184 -18.98 7.11 -7.50
N ALA A 185 -18.81 7.10 -8.82
CA ALA A 185 -18.56 8.30 -9.61
C ALA A 185 -19.71 9.29 -9.49
N ASP A 186 -20.95 8.81 -9.49
CA ASP A 186 -22.14 9.61 -9.26
C ASP A 186 -22.16 10.24 -7.86
N LEU A 187 -21.82 9.47 -6.82
CA LEU A 187 -21.70 9.97 -5.46
C LEU A 187 -20.64 11.08 -5.38
N ILE A 188 -19.46 10.87 -5.99
CA ILE A 188 -18.39 11.88 -6.06
C ILE A 188 -18.87 13.14 -6.78
N ARG A 189 -19.50 13.01 -7.96
CA ARG A 189 -20.05 14.17 -8.70
C ARG A 189 -21.04 14.97 -7.86
N ARG A 190 -21.96 14.29 -7.16
CA ARG A 190 -22.97 14.93 -6.30
C ARG A 190 -22.36 15.65 -5.10
N ARG A 191 -21.34 15.07 -4.47
CA ARG A 191 -20.74 15.59 -3.22
C ARG A 191 -19.60 16.59 -3.47
N SER A 192 -18.97 16.55 -4.64
CA SER A 192 -17.93 17.52 -5.03
C SER A 192 -18.49 18.88 -5.45
N GLY A 193 -19.74 18.94 -5.92
CA GLY A 193 -20.42 20.17 -6.32
C GLY A 193 -19.91 20.77 -7.63
N ASP A 194 -20.40 21.96 -7.98
CA ASP A 194 -20.08 22.65 -9.24
C ASP A 194 -18.73 23.38 -9.10
N LEU A 195 -17.63 22.66 -9.34
CA LEU A 195 -16.27 23.21 -9.32
C LEU A 195 -15.98 24.00 -10.60
N ARG A 196 -16.71 25.10 -10.84
CA ARG A 196 -16.53 25.97 -12.03
C ARG A 196 -15.26 26.81 -12.02
N GLN A 197 -14.40 26.66 -11.01
CA GLN A 197 -13.09 27.30 -11.04
C GLN A 197 -12.04 26.30 -11.45
N PRO A 198 -11.29 26.55 -12.54
CA PRO A 198 -10.08 25.79 -12.80
C PRO A 198 -9.22 25.94 -11.55
N VAL A 199 -8.88 24.82 -10.92
CA VAL A 199 -7.92 24.81 -9.82
C VAL A 199 -6.62 25.31 -10.44
N ALA A 200 -6.33 26.59 -10.24
CA ALA A 200 -5.04 27.18 -10.58
C ALA A 200 -4.00 26.27 -9.94
N GLY A 201 -3.19 25.61 -10.78
CA GLY A 201 -2.11 24.76 -10.34
C GLY A 201 -1.40 25.48 -9.21
N GLY A 202 -1.50 24.93 -7.99
CA GLY A 202 -0.97 25.56 -6.80
C GLY A 202 0.43 26.04 -7.13
N LYS A 203 0.68 27.34 -6.95
CA LYS A 203 1.97 27.94 -7.24
C LYS A 203 3.02 26.99 -6.68
N ALA A 204 3.85 26.45 -7.55
CA ALA A 204 5.11 25.90 -7.13
C ALA A 204 5.81 27.07 -6.43
N LEU A 205 5.76 27.08 -5.10
CA LEU A 205 6.73 27.81 -4.32
C LEU A 205 8.04 27.18 -4.75
N ALA A 206 8.72 27.85 -5.68
CA ALA A 206 10.09 27.57 -6.06
C ALA A 206 10.94 27.86 -4.82
N ASN A 207 10.82 27.00 -3.81
CA ASN A 207 11.81 26.91 -2.77
C ASN A 207 13.03 26.37 -3.50
N LYS A 208 14.04 27.23 -3.65
CA LYS A 208 15.39 26.80 -4.01
C LYS A 208 15.66 25.50 -3.27
N VAL A 209 16.12 24.48 -3.99
CA VAL A 209 16.58 23.23 -3.39
C VAL A 209 17.60 23.64 -2.33
N ALA A 210 17.17 23.63 -1.06
CA ALA A 210 18.07 23.91 0.04
C ALA A 210 19.06 22.74 0.05
N THR A 211 20.34 23.05 -0.09
CA THR A 211 21.39 22.11 0.28
C THR A 211 21.11 21.70 1.72
N PRO A 212 21.10 20.39 2.04
CA PRO A 212 20.96 19.97 3.43
C PRO A 212 21.97 20.75 4.28
N PRO A 213 21.56 21.30 5.44
CA PRO A 213 22.49 21.99 6.32
C PRO A 213 23.64 21.03 6.65
N GLN A 214 24.88 21.49 6.44
CA GLN A 214 26.05 20.71 6.83
C GLN A 214 26.09 20.70 8.36
N ARG A 215 26.08 19.49 8.94
CA ARG A 215 26.22 19.31 10.38
C ARG A 215 27.59 19.79 10.81
N GLU A 216 27.65 20.58 11.86
CA GLU A 216 28.93 20.98 12.46
C GLU A 216 29.46 19.80 13.28
N ILE A 217 30.45 19.11 12.71
CA ILE A 217 31.08 17.96 13.35
C ILE A 217 32.21 18.44 14.25
N LYS A 218 32.16 18.09 15.53
CA LYS A 218 33.24 18.32 16.50
C LYS A 218 34.19 17.14 16.50
N GLU A 219 35.29 17.27 15.76
CA GLU A 219 36.35 16.27 15.76
C GLU A 219 36.94 16.08 17.16
N GLY A 220 37.19 14.81 17.54
CA GLY A 220 37.78 14.47 18.84
C GLY A 220 36.82 14.54 20.04
N TYR A 221 35.52 14.78 19.83
CA TYR A 221 34.52 14.67 20.90
C TYR A 221 34.52 13.26 21.50
N GLN A 222 34.51 13.18 22.83
CA GLN A 222 34.32 11.93 23.58
C GLN A 222 33.14 12.09 24.53
N LEU A 223 32.22 11.11 24.49
CA LEU A 223 31.15 10.99 25.45
C LEU A 223 31.72 10.61 26.82
N ASP A 224 31.39 11.37 27.85
CA ASP A 224 31.63 10.96 29.24
C ASP A 224 30.73 9.76 29.57
N ILE A 225 31.35 8.60 29.80
CA ILE A 225 30.64 7.34 30.06
C ILE A 225 30.00 7.34 31.44
N ASP A 226 30.55 8.09 32.40
CA ASP A 226 30.02 8.14 33.77
C ASP A 226 28.69 8.90 33.83
N VAL A 227 28.46 9.84 32.90
CA VAL A 227 27.16 10.53 32.76
C VAL A 227 26.01 9.54 32.53
N LEU A 228 26.25 8.38 31.91
CA LEU A 228 25.20 7.37 31.69
C LEU A 228 24.62 6.81 32.99
N ARG A 229 25.40 6.80 34.09
CA ARG A 229 24.93 6.37 35.42
C ARG A 229 23.91 7.32 36.03
N GLN A 230 23.97 8.61 35.67
CA GLN A 230 23.01 9.62 36.13
C GLN A 230 21.60 9.35 35.57
N TYR A 231 21.55 8.59 34.48
CA TYR A 231 20.34 8.28 33.73
C TYR A 231 19.85 6.85 33.95
N LEU A 232 20.72 5.84 33.87
CA LEU A 232 20.32 4.43 33.99
C LEU A 232 20.78 3.77 35.30
N GLY A 233 21.35 4.54 36.23
CA GLY A 233 21.78 4.02 37.53
C GLY A 233 20.68 4.00 38.61
N PRO A 234 20.97 3.40 39.77
CA PRO A 234 20.03 3.25 40.88
C PRO A 234 19.55 4.58 41.48
N ASP A 235 20.40 5.61 41.42
CA ASP A 235 20.13 6.98 41.91
C ASP A 235 19.73 7.94 40.77
N SER A 236 19.24 7.41 39.64
CA SER A 236 18.94 8.22 38.47
C SER A 236 17.77 9.18 38.69
N ALA A 237 17.86 10.35 38.04
CA ALA A 237 16.77 11.32 37.96
C ALA A 237 15.52 10.76 37.23
N TYR A 238 15.64 9.61 36.57
CA TYR A 238 14.56 8.95 35.83
C TYR A 238 13.61 8.17 36.72
N ARG A 239 14.05 7.75 37.90
CA ARG A 239 13.19 7.11 38.90
C ARG A 239 12.03 8.02 39.33
N GLU A 240 12.22 9.34 39.30
CA GLU A 240 11.18 10.33 39.61
C GLU A 240 10.28 10.68 38.39
N ARG A 241 10.79 10.51 37.16
CA ARG A 241 10.12 10.93 35.92
C ARG A 241 9.38 9.79 35.19
N LEU A 242 9.69 8.53 35.52
CA LEU A 242 9.06 7.34 34.95
C LEU A 242 8.51 6.46 36.08
N ALA A 243 7.19 6.41 36.21
CA ALA A 243 6.51 5.65 37.26
C ALA A 243 6.86 4.14 37.27
N ASP A 244 7.24 3.58 36.11
CA ASP A 244 7.56 2.17 35.93
C ASP A 244 9.06 1.90 35.66
N PHE A 245 9.95 2.84 36.02
CA PHE A 245 11.39 2.63 35.82
C PHE A 245 11.95 1.63 36.85
N GLU A 246 12.57 0.57 36.34
CA GLU A 246 13.22 -0.47 37.14
C GLU A 246 14.73 -0.40 36.91
N ASP A 247 15.51 -0.39 37.99
CA ASP A 247 16.97 -0.44 37.92
C ASP A 247 17.42 -1.81 37.37
N ARG A 248 18.15 -1.78 36.26
CA ARG A 248 18.61 -2.97 35.54
C ARG A 248 20.11 -2.83 35.25
N PRO A 249 20.99 -3.43 36.07
CA PRO A 249 22.44 -3.31 35.90
C PRO A 249 22.95 -3.71 34.52
N GLN A 250 22.30 -4.70 33.87
CA GLN A 250 22.65 -5.13 32.52
C GLN A 250 22.34 -4.06 31.46
N GLN A 251 21.29 -3.25 31.69
CA GLN A 251 20.92 -2.15 30.80
C GLN A 251 21.98 -1.04 30.83
N LEU A 252 22.44 -0.67 32.03
CA LEU A 252 23.51 0.30 32.23
C LEU A 252 24.84 -0.22 31.64
N LEU A 253 25.17 -1.49 31.87
CA LEU A 253 26.37 -2.11 31.31
C LEU A 253 26.38 -2.01 29.78
N LEU A 254 25.28 -2.39 29.12
CA LEU A 254 25.15 -2.28 27.67
C LEU A 254 25.31 -0.83 27.20
N ALA A 255 24.69 0.13 27.89
CA ALA A 255 24.82 1.55 27.54
C ALA A 255 26.27 2.05 27.65
N GLN A 256 26.99 1.63 28.69
CA GLN A 256 28.40 1.99 28.88
C GLN A 256 29.29 1.39 27.80
N GLU A 257 29.10 0.11 27.44
CA GLU A 257 29.86 -0.51 26.35
C GLU A 257 29.57 0.15 25.00
N VAL A 258 28.31 0.46 24.69
CA VAL A 258 27.94 1.22 23.48
C VAL A 258 28.65 2.58 23.46
N GLY A 259 28.61 3.33 24.57
CA GLY A 259 29.29 4.63 24.66
C GLY A 259 30.81 4.53 24.47
N LYS A 260 31.46 3.51 25.06
CA LYS A 260 32.90 3.26 24.87
C LYS A 260 33.22 2.96 23.40
N THR A 261 32.42 2.14 22.75
CA THR A 261 32.60 1.81 21.32
C THR A 261 32.37 3.03 20.43
N LEU A 262 31.40 3.89 20.72
CA LEU A 262 31.20 5.15 19.99
C LEU A 262 32.44 6.07 20.10
N ASN A 263 33.08 6.15 21.28
CA ASN A 263 34.28 6.94 21.49
C ASN A 263 35.53 6.36 20.83
N ALA A 264 35.76 5.06 21.00
CA ALA A 264 36.99 4.40 20.58
C ALA A 264 36.95 3.93 19.11
N GLY A 265 35.76 3.79 18.53
CA GLY A 265 35.53 3.06 17.29
C GLY A 265 35.58 1.55 17.49
N GLY A 266 35.38 0.80 16.40
CA GLY A 266 35.37 -0.67 16.39
C GLY A 266 33.98 -1.28 16.33
N CYS A 267 33.87 -2.57 16.64
CA CYS A 267 32.64 -3.35 16.59
C CYS A 267 32.31 -3.93 17.97
N LEU A 268 31.08 -3.71 18.42
CA LEU A 268 30.52 -4.31 19.63
C LEU A 268 29.45 -5.32 19.21
N LEU A 269 29.64 -6.58 19.62
CA LEU A 269 28.59 -7.60 19.58
C LEU A 269 28.09 -7.82 21.00
N ALA A 270 26.82 -7.53 21.23
CA ALA A 270 26.20 -7.66 22.54
C ALA A 270 24.91 -8.48 22.44
N GLU A 271 24.79 -9.49 23.30
CA GLU A 271 23.55 -10.23 23.50
C GLU A 271 22.82 -9.65 24.71
N ALA A 272 21.55 -9.30 24.52
CA ALA A 272 20.71 -8.80 25.60
C ALA A 272 19.34 -9.48 25.56
N GLY A 273 18.90 -9.98 26.71
CA GLY A 273 17.61 -10.65 26.85
C GLY A 273 16.42 -9.73 26.54
N THR A 274 15.27 -10.31 26.22
CA THR A 274 14.02 -9.56 26.07
C THR A 274 13.64 -8.88 27.39
N GLY A 275 12.99 -7.72 27.31
CA GLY A 275 12.58 -6.96 28.50
C GLY A 275 13.70 -6.24 29.27
N THR A 276 14.97 -6.42 28.89
CA THR A 276 16.12 -5.75 29.56
C THR A 276 16.22 -4.24 29.31
N GLY A 277 15.34 -3.67 28.48
CA GLY A 277 15.37 -2.25 28.12
C GLY A 277 16.45 -1.89 27.09
N LYS A 278 16.75 -2.83 26.18
CA LYS A 278 17.77 -2.73 25.11
C LYS A 278 17.70 -1.42 24.32
N SER A 279 16.49 -1.04 23.87
CA SER A 279 16.29 0.15 23.07
C SER A 279 16.81 1.40 23.75
N LEU A 280 16.48 1.60 25.03
CA LEU A 280 16.99 2.73 25.79
C LEU A 280 18.50 2.63 26.05
N ALA A 281 19.02 1.42 26.27
CA ALA A 281 20.44 1.19 26.53
C ALA A 281 21.33 1.61 25.36
N TYR A 282 20.92 1.37 24.11
CA TYR A 282 21.69 1.84 22.95
C TYR A 282 21.31 3.25 22.51
N LEU A 283 20.04 3.69 22.65
CA LEU A 283 19.60 5.02 22.21
C LEU A 283 20.15 6.15 23.09
N LEU A 284 20.27 5.94 24.40
CA LEU A 284 20.76 6.96 25.32
C LEU A 284 22.20 7.43 25.01
N PRO A 285 23.22 6.54 25.00
CA PRO A 285 24.57 6.93 24.63
C PRO A 285 24.64 7.45 23.19
N ALA A 286 23.83 6.88 22.28
CA ALA A 286 23.74 7.36 20.90
C ALA A 286 23.26 8.82 20.83
N ALA A 287 22.15 9.17 21.49
CA ALA A 287 21.61 10.53 21.48
C ALA A 287 22.60 11.56 22.06
N LEU A 288 23.21 11.22 23.21
CA LEU A 288 24.20 12.09 23.84
C LEU A 288 25.44 12.28 22.96
N PHE A 289 25.93 11.20 22.34
CA PHE A 289 27.05 11.26 21.42
C PHE A 289 26.70 12.09 20.17
N ALA A 290 25.55 11.84 19.55
CA ALA A 290 25.10 12.54 18.35
C ALA A 290 24.98 14.05 18.57
N LYS A 291 24.42 14.46 19.72
CA LYS A 291 24.26 15.87 20.10
C LYS A 291 25.56 16.55 20.50
N GLY A 292 26.43 15.85 21.21
CA GLY A 292 27.71 16.40 21.64
C GLY A 292 28.70 16.59 20.48
N SER A 293 28.82 15.57 19.63
CA SER A 293 29.74 15.52 18.49
C SER A 293 29.20 16.16 17.21
N GLY A 294 27.88 16.29 17.08
CA GLY A 294 27.24 16.65 15.81
C GLY A 294 27.19 15.50 14.80
N GLN A 295 27.65 14.29 15.14
CA GLN A 295 27.61 13.10 14.26
C GLN A 295 26.20 12.50 14.17
N GLN A 296 25.87 11.94 13.00
CA GLN A 296 24.66 11.15 12.83
C GLN A 296 24.88 9.71 13.28
N ILE A 297 23.88 9.12 13.94
CA ILE A 297 23.88 7.69 14.28
C ILE A 297 22.72 7.01 13.58
N ALA A 298 23.02 5.95 12.83
CA ALA A 298 22.00 5.10 12.23
C ALA A 298 21.61 3.96 13.16
N VAL A 299 20.31 3.67 13.25
CA VAL A 299 19.75 2.52 13.93
C VAL A 299 18.98 1.70 12.91
N SER A 300 19.45 0.48 12.63
CA SER A 300 18.78 -0.48 11.76
C SER A 300 18.01 -1.49 12.60
N THR A 301 16.74 -1.74 12.25
CA THR A 301 15.90 -2.76 12.92
C THR A 301 15.21 -3.66 11.91
N HIS A 302 14.73 -4.82 12.35
CA HIS A 302 14.16 -5.84 11.48
C HIS A 302 12.77 -5.48 10.94
N THR A 303 11.85 -5.01 11.79
CA THR A 303 10.43 -4.85 11.42
C THR A 303 9.96 -3.39 11.43
N ARG A 304 8.92 -3.10 10.64
CA ARG A 304 8.26 -1.77 10.64
C ARG A 304 7.67 -1.43 12.00
N ASN A 305 7.10 -2.40 12.70
CA ASN A 305 6.54 -2.18 14.04
C ASN A 305 7.63 -1.76 15.04
N LEU A 306 8.83 -2.34 14.95
CA LEU A 306 9.97 -1.91 15.78
C LEU A 306 10.43 -0.50 15.42
N GLN A 307 10.44 -0.13 14.13
CA GLN A 307 10.72 1.26 13.72
C GLN A 307 9.72 2.24 14.31
N GLU A 308 8.43 1.92 14.22
CA GLU A 308 7.35 2.74 14.76
C GLU A 308 7.45 2.84 16.29
N GLN A 309 7.83 1.75 16.97
CA GLN A 309 8.09 1.78 18.40
C GLN A 309 9.25 2.73 18.74
N LEU A 310 10.37 2.64 18.02
CA LEU A 310 11.51 3.54 18.23
C LEU A 310 11.11 5.00 18.00
N MET A 311 10.40 5.27 16.91
CA MET A 311 10.03 6.63 16.49
C MET A 311 8.94 7.27 17.37
N HIS A 312 7.90 6.52 17.74
CA HIS A 312 6.72 7.07 18.43
C HIS A 312 6.71 6.82 19.94
N LYS A 313 7.59 5.95 20.45
CA LYS A 313 7.68 5.64 21.89
C LYS A 313 9.06 5.91 22.45
N ASP A 314 10.10 5.21 21.96
CA ASP A 314 11.39 5.17 22.64
C ASP A 314 12.18 6.49 22.48
N VAL A 315 12.22 7.08 21.29
CA VAL A 315 12.86 8.40 21.06
C VAL A 315 12.11 9.56 21.74
N PRO A 316 10.76 9.65 21.68
CA PRO A 316 10.02 10.67 22.44
C PRO A 316 10.17 10.51 23.95
N MET A 317 10.28 9.27 24.45
CA MET A 317 10.62 9.03 25.85
C MET A 317 12.03 9.57 26.15
N LEU A 318 13.03 9.24 25.35
CA LEU A 318 14.40 9.72 25.53
C LEU A 318 14.52 11.24 25.48
N THR A 319 13.81 11.90 24.56
CA THR A 319 13.74 13.37 24.45
C THR A 319 13.23 14.01 25.74
N ARG A 320 12.15 13.46 26.33
CA ARG A 320 11.59 13.95 27.61
C ARG A 320 12.53 13.70 28.78
N LEU A 321 13.20 12.56 28.76
CA LEU A 321 14.14 12.17 29.81
C LEU A 321 15.35 13.09 29.85
N LEU A 322 15.96 13.35 28.69
CA LEU A 322 17.15 14.21 28.56
C LEU A 322 16.84 15.72 28.60
N ASP A 323 15.57 16.12 28.56
CA ASP A 323 15.16 17.52 28.39
C ASP A 323 15.87 18.22 27.22
N MET A 324 16.08 17.45 26.15
CA MET A 324 16.86 17.85 24.98
C MET A 324 16.17 17.35 23.71
N PRO A 325 15.88 18.20 22.72
CA PRO A 325 15.19 17.79 21.51
C PRO A 325 16.08 16.90 20.65
N ILE A 326 15.69 15.64 20.45
CA ILE A 326 16.38 14.70 19.57
C ILE A 326 15.62 14.64 18.24
N ASN A 327 16.29 15.00 17.16
CA ASN A 327 15.73 14.87 15.82
C ASN A 327 15.94 13.43 15.33
N ALA A 328 14.89 12.62 15.31
CA ALA A 328 14.94 11.29 14.72
C ALA A 328 14.08 11.24 13.46
N GLU A 329 14.55 10.56 12.44
CA GLU A 329 13.81 10.39 11.18
C GLU A 329 13.88 8.95 10.70
N VAL A 330 12.79 8.46 10.14
CA VAL A 330 12.71 7.15 9.51
C VAL A 330 12.94 7.31 8.01
N LEU A 331 13.93 6.61 7.44
CA LEU A 331 14.14 6.57 6.00
C LEU A 331 13.82 5.18 5.45
N LYS A 332 12.85 5.14 4.54
CA LYS A 332 12.44 3.92 3.83
C LYS A 332 13.03 3.87 2.41
N GLY A 333 12.98 2.70 1.77
CA GLY A 333 13.37 2.55 0.37
C GLY A 333 12.46 3.35 -0.57
N ARG A 334 12.97 3.77 -1.74
CA ARG A 334 12.27 4.66 -2.70
C ARG A 334 10.87 4.17 -3.10
N GLY A 335 10.67 2.86 -3.23
CA GLY A 335 9.38 2.24 -3.56
C GLY A 335 8.27 2.44 -2.52
N ASN A 336 8.60 3.02 -1.35
CA ASN A 336 7.60 3.43 -0.36
C ASN A 336 7.11 4.86 -0.57
N TYR A 337 7.74 5.64 -1.46
CA TYR A 337 7.35 7.03 -1.69
C TYR A 337 6.63 7.22 -3.01
N LEU A 338 5.57 8.04 -2.98
CA LEU A 338 4.82 8.40 -4.18
C LEU A 338 5.71 9.18 -5.16
N CYS A 339 5.66 8.81 -6.44
CA CYS A 339 6.25 9.60 -7.51
C CYS A 339 5.18 10.53 -8.11
N ASN A 340 5.24 11.83 -7.79
CA ASN A 340 4.29 12.82 -8.32
C ASN A 340 4.24 12.86 -9.87
N ARG A 341 5.34 12.50 -10.55
CA ARG A 341 5.38 12.36 -12.01
C ARG A 341 4.52 11.20 -12.50
N LEU A 342 4.67 10.01 -11.91
CA LEU A 342 3.88 8.84 -12.27
C LEU A 342 2.42 9.01 -11.87
N TYR A 343 2.15 9.56 -10.69
CA TYR A 343 0.79 9.92 -10.28
C TYR A 343 0.10 10.82 -11.31
N LYS A 344 0.77 11.91 -11.75
CA LYS A 344 0.23 12.79 -12.79
C LYS A 344 -0.02 12.07 -14.11
N TYR A 345 0.91 11.20 -14.53
CA TYR A 345 0.78 10.40 -15.75
C TYR A 345 -0.43 9.47 -15.69
N PHE A 346 -0.54 8.65 -14.63
CA PHE A 346 -1.65 7.70 -14.49
C PHE A 346 -2.99 8.34 -14.16
N SER A 347 -3.01 9.55 -13.60
CA SER A 347 -4.26 10.29 -13.35
C SER A 347 -4.87 10.90 -14.61
N ALA A 348 -4.09 11.08 -15.69
CA ALA A 348 -4.59 11.64 -16.94
C ALA A 348 -5.46 10.65 -17.73
N GLU A 349 -5.05 9.38 -17.77
CA GLU A 349 -5.81 8.28 -18.40
C GLU A 349 -5.85 7.09 -17.42
N PRO A 350 -6.64 7.18 -16.32
CA PRO A 350 -6.67 6.16 -15.31
C PRO A 350 -7.37 4.90 -15.83
N GLY A 351 -6.71 3.76 -15.67
CA GLY A 351 -7.36 2.48 -15.91
C GLY A 351 -8.36 2.12 -14.80
N ASN A 352 -9.39 1.33 -15.09
CA ASN A 352 -10.47 0.97 -14.14
C ASN A 352 -9.91 0.49 -12.80
N ASP A 353 -9.00 -0.49 -12.82
CA ASP A 353 -8.39 -1.05 -11.60
C ASP A 353 -7.61 -0.02 -10.79
N LEU A 354 -6.95 0.93 -11.47
CA LEU A 354 -6.12 1.94 -10.82
C LEU A 354 -6.94 3.17 -10.39
N ARG A 355 -8.13 3.38 -10.96
CA ARG A 355 -8.95 4.59 -10.75
C ARG A 355 -9.34 4.78 -9.29
N HIS A 356 -9.93 3.77 -8.65
CA HIS A 356 -10.32 3.85 -7.24
C HIS A 356 -9.09 4.04 -6.34
N PHE A 357 -7.97 3.39 -6.68
CA PHE A 357 -6.73 3.57 -5.94
C PHE A 357 -6.16 4.99 -6.11
N LEU A 358 -6.24 5.59 -7.30
CA LEU A 358 -5.87 6.99 -7.52
C LEU A 358 -6.77 7.96 -6.75
N MET A 359 -8.08 7.68 -6.66
CA MET A 359 -9.00 8.47 -5.83
C MET A 359 -8.60 8.43 -4.36
N ARG A 360 -8.26 7.24 -3.86
CA ARG A 360 -7.72 7.04 -2.51
C ARG A 360 -6.41 7.81 -2.29
N VAL A 361 -5.48 7.74 -3.23
CA VAL A 361 -4.21 8.49 -3.19
C VAL A 361 -4.46 10.01 -3.25
N ALA A 362 -5.46 10.47 -4.01
CA ALA A 362 -5.83 11.89 -4.12
C ALA A 362 -6.27 12.46 -2.77
N VAL A 363 -7.12 11.74 -2.03
CA VAL A 363 -7.54 12.12 -0.68
C VAL A 363 -6.36 12.10 0.28
N TRP A 364 -5.56 11.04 0.29
CA TRP A 364 -4.38 10.94 1.17
C TRP A 364 -3.37 12.07 0.94
N ARG A 365 -3.09 12.45 -0.32
CA ARG A 365 -2.23 13.60 -0.65
C ARG A 365 -2.79 14.94 -0.16
N GLY A 366 -4.08 15.03 0.09
CA GLY A 366 -4.72 16.19 0.72
C GLY A 366 -4.52 16.24 2.24
N MET A 367 -4.14 15.11 2.86
CA MET A 367 -3.97 14.93 4.30
C MET A 367 -2.50 14.83 4.73
N SER A 368 -1.59 14.45 3.82
CA SER A 368 -0.18 14.18 4.13
C SER A 368 0.79 14.82 3.15
N ASP A 369 1.92 15.26 3.71
CA ASP A 369 3.06 15.84 3.00
C ASP A 369 4.29 14.89 2.94
N SER A 370 4.23 13.70 3.55
CA SER A 370 5.38 12.79 3.61
C SER A 370 5.62 12.06 2.28
N GLY A 371 4.53 11.73 1.59
CA GLY A 371 4.57 10.86 0.42
C GLY A 371 4.80 9.38 0.75
N ASP A 372 4.79 8.97 2.01
CA ASP A 372 5.09 7.61 2.48
C ASP A 372 3.85 6.71 2.48
N SER A 373 3.92 5.59 1.76
CA SER A 373 2.86 4.56 1.71
C SER A 373 2.55 3.93 3.05
N GLY A 374 3.44 4.05 4.03
CA GLY A 374 3.23 3.51 5.37
C GLY A 374 2.14 4.18 6.18
N GLU A 375 1.70 5.37 5.77
CA GLU A 375 0.53 6.00 6.35
C GLU A 375 -0.79 5.39 5.85
N MET A 376 -0.73 4.56 4.81
CA MET A 376 -1.88 3.89 4.23
C MET A 376 -1.85 2.39 4.54
N SER A 377 -2.99 1.82 4.94
CA SER A 377 -3.13 0.35 5.04
C SER A 377 -3.27 -0.25 3.64
N LEU A 378 -2.19 -0.84 3.13
CA LEU A 378 -2.11 -1.44 1.79
C LEU A 378 -2.01 -2.97 1.89
N ASN A 379 -3.08 -3.66 1.47
CA ASN A 379 -3.06 -5.11 1.23
C ASN A 379 -2.20 -5.47 0.00
N ALA A 380 -2.01 -6.77 -0.26
CA ALA A 380 -1.17 -7.24 -1.37
C ALA A 380 -1.58 -6.66 -2.73
N TYR A 381 -2.88 -6.57 -3.01
CA TYR A 381 -3.39 -5.98 -4.25
C TYR A 381 -3.09 -4.47 -4.35
N SER A 382 -3.39 -3.70 -3.30
CA SER A 382 -3.14 -2.26 -3.26
C SER A 382 -1.63 -1.94 -3.26
N ARG A 383 -0.80 -2.80 -2.68
CA ARG A 383 0.68 -2.73 -2.77
C ARG A 383 1.14 -2.84 -4.23
N ARG A 384 0.57 -3.74 -5.02
CA ARG A 384 0.87 -3.87 -6.45
C ARG A 384 0.50 -2.59 -7.21
N LEU A 385 -0.68 -2.03 -6.95
CA LEU A 385 -1.09 -0.75 -7.54
C LEU A 385 -0.18 0.41 -7.10
N TRP A 386 0.24 0.44 -5.83
CA TRP A 386 1.19 1.43 -5.31
C TRP A 386 2.52 1.40 -6.04
N GLN A 387 3.09 0.22 -6.34
CA GLN A 387 4.37 0.13 -7.04
C GLN A 387 4.33 0.80 -8.42
N ARG A 388 3.18 0.86 -9.08
CA ARG A 388 3.00 1.59 -10.35
C ARG A 388 3.11 3.11 -10.18
N LEU A 389 2.82 3.62 -8.98
CA LEU A 389 2.88 5.05 -8.66
C LEU A 389 4.16 5.43 -7.91
N ALA A 390 4.90 4.46 -7.39
CA ALA A 390 6.05 4.68 -6.52
C ALA A 390 7.33 5.08 -7.28
N ALA A 391 8.23 5.74 -6.58
CA ALA A 391 9.56 6.04 -7.12
C ALA A 391 10.44 4.77 -7.14
N SER A 392 11.20 4.58 -8.21
CA SER A 392 12.17 3.48 -8.37
C SER A 392 13.50 4.03 -8.88
N LYS A 393 14.56 3.20 -8.89
CA LYS A 393 15.86 3.61 -9.43
C LYS A 393 15.76 3.86 -10.94
N GLU A 394 15.00 3.02 -11.63
CA GLU A 394 14.80 2.97 -13.08
C GLU A 394 13.97 4.16 -13.56
N ASN A 395 12.97 4.60 -12.77
CA ASN A 395 12.09 5.69 -13.16
C ASN A 395 12.57 7.08 -12.69
N CYS A 396 13.60 7.16 -11.84
CA CYS A 396 14.14 8.42 -11.36
C CYS A 396 15.16 9.00 -12.36
N ALA A 397 14.83 10.11 -13.01
CA ALA A 397 15.74 10.84 -13.88
C ALA A 397 16.61 11.86 -13.10
N PRO A 398 17.88 12.09 -13.51
CA PRO A 398 18.72 13.14 -12.92
C PRO A 398 18.08 14.53 -12.96
N PHE A 399 17.48 14.90 -14.11
CA PHE A 399 16.78 16.17 -14.34
C PHE A 399 15.27 16.04 -14.14
N CYS A 400 14.82 15.60 -12.96
CA CYS A 400 13.40 15.50 -12.66
C CYS A 400 12.80 16.88 -12.27
N PRO A 401 11.75 17.39 -12.94
CA PRO A 401 11.12 18.67 -12.60
C PRO A 401 10.60 18.76 -11.16
N TYR A 402 10.14 17.63 -10.60
CA TYR A 402 9.67 17.57 -9.21
C TYR A 402 10.82 17.65 -8.20
N ARG A 403 12.03 17.24 -8.56
CA ARG A 403 13.21 17.43 -7.71
C ARG A 403 13.64 18.89 -7.70
N GLN A 404 13.65 19.54 -8.86
CA GLN A 404 14.02 20.96 -9.01
C GLN A 404 13.05 21.91 -8.30
N SER A 405 11.76 21.58 -8.31
CA SER A 405 10.70 22.36 -7.63
C SER A 405 10.48 21.98 -6.16
N ASN A 406 11.37 21.17 -5.57
CA ASN A 406 11.26 20.67 -4.20
C ASN A 406 9.89 19.99 -3.89
N ASN A 407 9.33 19.27 -4.86
CA ASN A 407 8.06 18.52 -4.77
C ASN A 407 8.26 17.01 -4.94
N CYS A 408 9.47 16.51 -4.72
CA CYS A 408 9.79 15.09 -4.76
C CYS A 408 9.86 14.54 -3.33
N TYR A 409 8.92 13.67 -2.96
CA TYR A 409 8.85 13.07 -1.61
C TYR A 409 10.11 12.30 -1.23
N VAL A 410 10.69 11.55 -2.17
CA VAL A 410 11.98 10.87 -1.96
C VAL A 410 13.09 11.86 -1.60
N GLN A 411 13.15 13.00 -2.29
CA GLN A 411 14.20 14.00 -2.02
C GLN A 411 13.98 14.68 -0.67
N LYS A 412 12.74 15.01 -0.33
CA LYS A 412 12.38 15.58 0.98
C LYS A 412 12.72 14.63 2.11
N ALA A 413 12.37 13.34 1.99
CA ALA A 413 12.70 12.32 2.98
C ALA A 413 14.21 12.17 3.16
N ARG A 414 14.99 12.21 2.08
CA ARG A 414 16.47 12.19 2.16
C ARG A 414 17.06 13.43 2.82
N GLN A 415 16.49 14.61 2.58
CA GLN A 415 16.94 15.84 3.24
C GLN A 415 16.70 15.77 4.75
N LYS A 416 15.48 15.40 5.17
CA LYS A 416 15.15 15.16 6.58
C LYS A 416 16.07 14.11 7.21
N ALA A 417 16.27 12.99 6.51
CA ALA A 417 17.15 11.92 6.97
C ALA A 417 18.60 12.39 7.15
N ALA A 418 19.12 13.31 6.34
CA ALA A 418 20.47 13.86 6.52
C ALA A 418 20.58 14.81 7.73
N GLU A 419 19.47 15.45 8.12
CA GLU A 419 19.37 16.39 9.23
C GLU A 419 19.12 15.70 10.59
N ALA A 420 18.79 14.41 10.59
CA ALA A 420 18.40 13.67 11.80
C ALA A 420 19.59 13.30 12.68
N ASP A 421 19.54 13.59 13.99
CA ASP A 421 20.52 13.08 14.95
C ASP A 421 20.58 11.55 14.95
N ILE A 422 19.38 10.93 14.91
CA ILE A 422 19.21 9.48 14.85
C ILE A 422 18.44 9.12 13.58
N LEU A 423 19.08 8.36 12.69
CA LEU A 423 18.47 7.87 11.46
C LEU A 423 17.98 6.43 11.64
N ILE A 424 16.67 6.21 11.58
CA ILE A 424 16.07 4.89 11.75
C ILE A 424 15.85 4.25 10.37
N LEU A 425 16.38 3.03 10.18
CA LEU A 425 16.35 2.26 8.93
C LEU A 425 15.81 0.85 9.18
N ASN A 426 15.46 0.12 8.11
CA ASN A 426 15.28 -1.33 8.21
C ASN A 426 16.55 -2.04 7.74
N HIS A 427 16.74 -3.28 8.19
CA HIS A 427 17.85 -4.12 7.73
C HIS A 427 17.88 -4.24 6.20
N TYR A 428 16.72 -4.42 5.57
CA TYR A 428 16.61 -4.51 4.12
C TYR A 428 17.24 -3.30 3.40
N LEU A 429 16.92 -2.06 3.82
CA LEU A 429 17.49 -0.86 3.20
C LEU A 429 18.98 -0.69 3.49
N LEU A 430 19.43 -1.06 4.68
CA LEU A 430 20.85 -1.07 5.04
C LEU A 430 21.63 -2.00 4.10
N ILE A 431 21.16 -3.25 3.93
CA ILE A 431 21.80 -4.24 3.06
C ILE A 431 21.71 -3.82 1.59
N ALA A 432 20.55 -3.32 1.13
CA ALA A 432 20.38 -2.81 -0.23
C ALA A 432 21.40 -1.71 -0.58
N ASN A 433 21.70 -0.83 0.39
CA ASN A 433 22.69 0.22 0.21
C ASN A 433 24.11 -0.34 0.14
N ALA A 434 24.45 -1.30 1.00
CA ALA A 434 25.75 -1.96 1.02
C ALA A 434 26.02 -2.79 -0.26
N ALA A 435 25.01 -3.49 -0.78
CA ALA A 435 25.14 -4.37 -1.94
C ALA A 435 25.26 -3.62 -3.28
N HIS A 436 24.70 -2.41 -3.39
CA HIS A 436 24.52 -1.73 -4.69
C HIS A 436 25.20 -0.36 -4.79
N GLU A 437 25.98 0.09 -3.78
CA GLU A 437 26.59 1.43 -3.67
C GLU A 437 25.65 2.54 -4.19
N SER A 438 24.38 2.45 -3.81
CA SER A 438 23.29 3.16 -4.52
C SER A 438 23.28 4.68 -4.29
N GLY A 439 24.16 5.19 -3.42
CA GLY A 439 24.22 6.59 -2.98
C GLY A 439 22.89 7.10 -2.42
N PHE A 440 21.99 6.20 -2.01
CA PHE A 440 20.65 6.56 -1.54
C PHE A 440 20.67 6.99 -0.08
N LEU A 441 21.32 6.18 0.78
CA LEU A 441 21.57 6.53 2.17
C LEU A 441 22.70 7.57 2.27
N PRO A 442 22.69 8.42 3.31
CA PRO A 442 23.87 9.19 3.68
C PRO A 442 25.01 8.26 4.14
N GLU A 443 26.22 8.80 4.28
CA GLU A 443 27.30 8.06 4.95
C GLU A 443 26.91 7.77 6.40
N LEU A 444 27.11 6.52 6.82
CA LEU A 444 26.72 6.03 8.14
C LEU A 444 27.97 5.65 8.94
N PRO A 445 28.74 6.62 9.47
CA PRO A 445 29.97 6.34 10.21
C PRO A 445 29.71 5.62 11.54
N TYR A 446 28.52 5.81 12.11
CA TYR A 446 28.07 5.14 13.33
C TYR A 446 26.77 4.39 13.06
N LEU A 447 26.79 3.08 13.30
CA LEU A 447 25.68 2.18 13.03
C LEU A 447 25.41 1.27 14.23
N ILE A 448 24.15 1.25 14.65
CA ILE A 448 23.61 0.30 15.62
C ILE A 448 22.67 -0.63 14.86
N ILE A 449 22.84 -1.94 15.03
CA ILE A 449 21.96 -2.95 14.43
C ILE A 449 21.20 -3.64 15.55
N ASP A 450 19.91 -3.37 15.65
CA ASP A 450 19.01 -3.99 16.62
C ASP A 450 18.42 -5.28 16.05
N GLU A 451 18.25 -6.31 16.89
CA GLU A 451 17.80 -7.65 16.48
C GLU A 451 18.62 -8.22 15.31
N ALA A 452 19.95 -8.06 15.39
CA ALA A 452 20.93 -8.39 14.35
C ALA A 452 20.89 -9.83 13.85
N GLN A 453 20.30 -10.77 14.60
CA GLN A 453 20.07 -12.14 14.14
C GLN A 453 19.18 -12.22 12.88
N HIS A 454 18.43 -11.17 12.56
CA HIS A 454 17.62 -11.11 11.34
C HIS A 454 18.37 -10.55 10.11
N LEU A 455 19.64 -10.16 10.26
CA LEU A 455 20.44 -9.65 9.15
C LEU A 455 20.64 -10.69 8.04
N GLU A 456 20.82 -11.96 8.40
CA GLU A 456 21.01 -13.05 7.42
C GLU A 456 19.80 -13.16 6.50
N GLY A 457 18.60 -13.32 7.05
CA GLY A 457 17.37 -13.38 6.26
C GLY A 457 17.12 -12.11 5.43
N ALA A 458 17.39 -10.93 5.99
CA ALA A 458 17.30 -9.66 5.24
C ALA A 458 18.28 -9.61 4.06
N THR A 459 19.44 -10.26 4.18
CA THR A 459 20.44 -10.35 3.12
C THR A 459 20.01 -11.34 2.04
N GLU A 460 19.51 -12.51 2.43
CA GLU A 460 18.94 -13.48 1.49
C GLU A 460 17.80 -12.86 0.67
N ASP A 461 16.86 -12.18 1.33
CA ASP A 461 15.74 -11.49 0.67
C ASP A 461 16.22 -10.42 -0.32
N GLN A 462 17.23 -9.62 0.06
CA GLN A 462 17.76 -8.55 -0.79
C GLN A 462 18.54 -9.06 -2.00
N LEU A 463 19.23 -10.19 -1.86
CA LEU A 463 20.00 -10.80 -2.95
C LEU A 463 19.13 -11.72 -3.83
N THR A 464 17.90 -12.01 -3.42
CA THR A 464 16.96 -12.82 -4.19
C THR A 464 16.28 -11.97 -5.27
N THR A 465 16.32 -12.45 -6.51
CA THR A 465 15.48 -11.91 -7.59
C THR A 465 14.25 -12.80 -7.75
N SER A 466 13.06 -12.19 -7.69
CA SER A 466 11.79 -12.86 -7.94
C SER A 466 11.05 -12.22 -9.10
N ILE A 467 10.45 -13.04 -9.96
CA ILE A 467 9.54 -12.61 -11.02
C ILE A 467 8.33 -13.55 -10.95
N ASP A 468 7.14 -12.99 -10.76
CA ASP A 468 5.88 -13.74 -10.82
C ASP A 468 5.15 -13.56 -12.16
N PHE A 469 4.12 -14.39 -12.40
CA PHE A 469 3.32 -14.34 -13.62
C PHE A 469 2.69 -12.95 -13.85
N PHE A 470 2.19 -12.34 -12.77
CA PHE A 470 1.56 -11.03 -12.84
C PHE A 470 2.58 -9.92 -13.11
N ASP A 471 3.82 -10.04 -12.66
CA ASP A 471 4.89 -9.10 -12.99
C ASP A 471 5.10 -9.03 -14.50
N VAL A 472 5.14 -10.19 -15.17
CA VAL A 472 5.30 -10.28 -16.62
C VAL A 472 4.08 -9.71 -17.35
N LEU A 473 2.86 -10.05 -16.92
CA LEU A 473 1.64 -9.51 -17.51
C LEU A 473 1.53 -7.99 -17.32
N ASN A 474 1.86 -7.49 -16.13
CA ASN A 474 1.85 -6.06 -15.85
C ASN A 474 2.88 -5.32 -16.71
N PHE A 475 4.06 -5.92 -16.91
CA PHE A 475 5.08 -5.38 -17.81
C PHE A 475 4.57 -5.30 -19.26
N ALA A 476 3.96 -6.37 -19.78
CA ALA A 476 3.34 -6.36 -21.11
C ALA A 476 2.22 -5.32 -21.23
N ALA A 477 1.40 -5.17 -20.17
CA ALA A 477 0.32 -4.19 -20.11
C ALA A 477 0.79 -2.73 -20.10
N LEU A 478 2.08 -2.45 -19.83
CA LEU A 478 2.66 -1.12 -20.03
C LEU A 478 2.79 -0.79 -21.53
N TYR A 479 3.07 -1.79 -22.37
CA TYR A 479 3.20 -1.61 -23.82
C TYR A 479 1.84 -1.53 -24.50
N LYS A 480 0.95 -2.47 -24.18
CA LYS A 480 -0.38 -2.57 -24.78
C LYS A 480 -1.40 -3.14 -23.81
N ARG A 481 -2.54 -2.46 -23.71
CA ARG A 481 -3.78 -3.02 -23.17
C ARG A 481 -4.99 -2.34 -23.79
N LYS A 482 -6.12 -3.03 -23.78
CA LYS A 482 -7.42 -2.48 -24.22
C LYS A 482 -8.23 -2.05 -23.02
N GLU A 483 -8.81 -0.86 -23.11
CA GLU A 483 -9.71 -0.35 -22.09
C GLU A 483 -10.86 0.43 -22.71
N LYS A 484 -12.10 0.00 -22.46
CA LYS A 484 -13.33 0.57 -23.06
C LYS A 484 -13.24 0.69 -24.59
N GLY A 485 -12.64 -0.31 -25.23
CA GLY A 485 -12.46 -0.37 -26.69
C GLY A 485 -11.32 0.51 -27.23
N ARG A 486 -10.58 1.24 -26.39
CA ARG A 486 -9.40 2.03 -26.78
C ARG A 486 -8.12 1.31 -26.39
N GLU A 487 -7.11 1.39 -27.24
CA GLU A 487 -5.77 0.92 -26.91
C GLU A 487 -4.98 2.00 -26.17
N ILE A 488 -4.41 1.63 -25.03
CA ILE A 488 -3.58 2.49 -24.19
C ILE A 488 -2.27 1.78 -23.87
N GLY A 489 -1.23 2.55 -23.55
CA GLY A 489 0.14 2.06 -23.31
C GLY A 489 1.20 2.78 -24.14
N VAL A 490 2.45 2.32 -24.04
CA VAL A 490 3.60 2.89 -24.75
C VAL A 490 3.37 2.89 -26.26
N ILE A 491 2.85 1.80 -26.82
CA ILE A 491 2.57 1.68 -28.26
C ILE A 491 1.58 2.76 -28.70
N SER A 492 0.44 2.89 -28.01
CA SER A 492 -0.56 3.95 -28.30
C SER A 492 0.03 5.36 -28.19
N THR A 493 0.99 5.57 -27.29
CA THR A 493 1.62 6.88 -27.04
C THR A 493 2.59 7.21 -28.17
N ILE A 494 3.40 6.25 -28.60
CA ILE A 494 4.31 6.39 -29.74
C ILE A 494 3.48 6.69 -31.00
N THR A 495 2.46 5.89 -31.29
CA THR A 495 1.58 6.09 -32.47
C THR A 495 0.93 7.47 -32.48
N ARG A 496 0.42 7.96 -31.33
CA ARG A 496 -0.16 9.31 -31.22
C ARG A 496 0.88 10.43 -31.41
N SER A 497 2.14 10.15 -31.07
CA SER A 497 3.22 11.15 -31.09
C SER A 497 4.02 11.17 -32.39
N GLN A 498 3.82 10.18 -33.28
CA GLN A 498 4.53 10.05 -34.55
C GLN A 498 4.49 11.33 -35.40
N GLY A 499 3.35 12.04 -35.40
CA GLY A 499 3.19 13.28 -36.17
C GLY A 499 3.81 14.55 -35.56
N ASN A 500 4.23 14.53 -34.30
CA ASN A 500 4.72 15.72 -33.57
C ASN A 500 6.20 15.65 -33.16
N ILE A 501 6.80 14.46 -33.06
CA ILE A 501 8.12 14.26 -32.43
C ILE A 501 9.22 13.91 -33.46
N PHE A 502 8.89 13.33 -34.61
CA PHE A 502 9.88 12.76 -35.52
C PHE A 502 9.88 13.47 -36.87
N ALA A 503 11.07 13.71 -37.43
CA ALA A 503 11.22 14.16 -38.81
C ALA A 503 10.64 13.13 -39.79
N LEU A 504 10.17 13.59 -40.95
CA LEU A 504 9.49 12.77 -41.97
C LEU A 504 10.23 11.46 -42.31
N ASP A 505 11.57 11.47 -42.35
CA ASP A 505 12.40 10.31 -42.69
C ASP A 505 12.46 9.23 -41.59
N GLY A 506 12.21 9.57 -40.33
CA GLY A 506 12.21 8.62 -39.20
C GLY A 506 10.84 8.00 -38.89
N SER A 507 9.76 8.56 -39.45
CA SER A 507 8.39 8.17 -39.12
C SER A 507 8.04 6.75 -39.58
N GLU A 508 8.50 6.34 -40.77
CA GLU A 508 8.21 5.01 -41.32
C GLU A 508 8.91 3.90 -40.53
N GLN A 509 10.18 4.12 -40.17
CA GLN A 509 10.95 3.19 -39.36
C GLN A 509 10.34 3.01 -37.95
N ILE A 510 9.86 4.10 -37.35
CA ILE A 510 9.19 4.04 -36.05
C ILE A 510 7.85 3.32 -36.15
N ALA A 511 7.07 3.53 -37.21
CA ALA A 511 5.82 2.80 -37.41
C ALA A 511 6.06 1.28 -37.49
N MET A 512 7.06 0.85 -38.28
CA MET A 512 7.44 -0.56 -38.38
C MET A 512 7.92 -1.14 -37.03
N LEU A 513 8.74 -0.40 -36.29
CA LEU A 513 9.18 -0.83 -34.96
C LEU A 513 8.03 -0.87 -33.94
N THR A 514 7.05 0.01 -34.08
CA THR A 514 5.86 0.06 -33.22
C THR A 514 4.96 -1.15 -33.46
N GLU A 515 4.74 -1.55 -34.72
CA GLU A 515 4.03 -2.79 -35.07
C GLU A 515 4.80 -4.04 -34.57
N LYS A 516 6.13 -4.02 -34.68
CA LYS A 516 6.97 -5.09 -34.14
C LYS A 516 6.87 -5.21 -32.62
N LEU A 517 6.85 -4.09 -31.89
CA LEU A 517 6.60 -4.09 -30.44
C LEU A 517 5.23 -4.67 -30.09
N ASP A 518 4.22 -4.40 -30.91
CA ASP A 518 2.87 -4.92 -30.70
C ASP A 518 2.85 -6.45 -30.70
N LEU A 519 3.35 -7.06 -31.77
CA LEU A 519 3.45 -8.52 -31.91
C LEU A 519 4.31 -9.14 -30.80
N GLN A 520 5.41 -8.50 -30.43
CA GLN A 520 6.29 -8.98 -29.37
C GLN A 520 5.62 -8.91 -27.99
N THR A 521 4.77 -7.92 -27.75
CA THR A 521 4.02 -7.80 -26.49
C THR A 521 3.03 -8.95 -26.33
N ASP A 522 2.27 -9.27 -27.39
CA ASP A 522 1.34 -10.40 -27.39
C ASP A 522 2.08 -11.75 -27.21
N ALA A 523 3.26 -11.89 -27.84
CA ALA A 523 4.10 -13.08 -27.70
C ALA A 523 4.61 -13.30 -26.26
N ILE A 524 4.92 -12.22 -25.52
CA ILE A 524 5.34 -12.31 -24.12
C ILE A 524 4.20 -12.83 -23.24
N VAL A 525 2.98 -12.32 -23.43
CA VAL A 525 1.81 -12.77 -22.66
C VAL A 525 1.58 -14.27 -22.87
N ALA A 526 1.56 -14.72 -24.13
CA ALA A 526 1.37 -16.13 -24.45
C ALA A 526 2.51 -17.02 -23.91
N ALA A 527 3.77 -16.58 -24.00
CA ALA A 527 4.90 -17.32 -23.46
C ALA A 527 4.84 -17.41 -21.92
N ALA A 528 4.40 -16.34 -21.24
CA ALA A 528 4.24 -16.32 -19.80
C ALA A 528 3.15 -17.28 -19.33
N GLU A 529 2.00 -17.30 -20.00
CA GLU A 529 0.90 -18.22 -19.68
C GLU A 529 1.33 -19.69 -19.77
N LYS A 530 2.05 -20.05 -20.85
CA LYS A 530 2.58 -21.41 -21.01
C LYS A 530 3.59 -21.76 -19.92
N PHE A 531 4.57 -20.88 -19.69
CA PHE A 531 5.65 -21.13 -18.74
C PHE A 531 5.12 -21.28 -17.31
N TYR A 532 4.36 -20.30 -16.83
CA TYR A 532 3.83 -20.34 -15.46
C TYR A 532 2.74 -21.40 -15.29
N GLY A 533 1.97 -21.73 -16.33
CA GLY A 533 1.04 -22.85 -16.31
C GLY A 533 1.75 -24.21 -16.16
N ALA A 534 2.85 -24.43 -16.89
CA ALA A 534 3.66 -25.64 -16.73
C ALA A 534 4.32 -25.72 -15.34
N LEU A 535 4.76 -24.57 -14.81
CA LEU A 535 5.40 -24.47 -13.50
C LEU A 535 4.40 -24.74 -12.36
N ASP A 536 3.17 -24.24 -12.49
CA ASP A 536 2.06 -24.49 -11.56
C ASP A 536 1.65 -25.97 -11.56
N GLY A 537 1.55 -26.59 -12.74
CA GLY A 537 1.28 -28.02 -12.88
C GLY A 537 2.36 -28.87 -12.20
N PHE A 538 3.63 -28.58 -12.47
CA PHE A 538 4.77 -29.25 -11.83
C PHE A 538 4.76 -29.09 -10.30
N PHE A 539 4.48 -27.89 -9.81
CA PHE A 539 4.38 -27.61 -8.39
C PHE A 539 3.27 -28.43 -7.72
N HIS A 540 2.07 -28.48 -8.32
CA HIS A 540 0.95 -29.27 -7.80
C HIS A 540 1.27 -30.78 -7.76
N GLU A 541 1.94 -31.32 -8.77
CA GLU A 541 2.29 -32.75 -8.81
C GLU A 541 3.30 -33.14 -7.72
N GLU A 542 4.34 -32.34 -7.51
CA GLU A 542 5.35 -32.61 -6.46
C GLU A 542 4.74 -32.46 -5.06
N MET A 543 3.85 -31.48 -4.87
CA MET A 543 3.14 -31.25 -3.62
C MET A 543 2.20 -32.39 -3.23
N LEU A 544 1.62 -33.10 -4.20
CA LEU A 544 0.80 -34.29 -3.94
C LEU A 544 1.63 -35.53 -3.54
N ARG A 545 2.96 -35.53 -3.78
CA ARG A 545 3.83 -36.67 -3.49
C ARG A 545 4.38 -36.68 -2.07
N GLU A 546 4.49 -35.52 -1.39
CA GLU A 546 5.16 -35.43 -0.09
C GLU A 546 4.24 -35.55 1.15
N ASP A 547 2.94 -35.89 1.00
CA ASP A 547 1.95 -36.02 2.10
C ASP A 547 1.83 -34.79 3.04
N PHE A 548 2.48 -33.70 2.68
CA PHE A 548 2.50 -32.41 3.35
C PHE A 548 2.45 -31.35 2.27
N LEU A 549 1.62 -30.32 2.43
CA LEU A 549 1.57 -29.18 1.51
C LEU A 549 2.45 -28.04 2.06
N PRO A 550 3.77 -27.98 1.80
CA PRO A 550 4.53 -26.78 2.11
C PRO A 550 4.10 -25.62 1.20
N ALA A 551 3.89 -24.42 1.75
CA ALA A 551 3.54 -23.24 0.96
C ALA A 551 4.64 -22.79 -0.04
N ARG A 552 5.79 -23.48 -0.08
CA ARG A 552 6.97 -23.18 -0.91
C ARG A 552 7.74 -24.46 -1.24
N LEU A 553 8.11 -24.63 -2.51
CA LEU A 553 8.97 -25.72 -3.00
C LEU A 553 10.32 -25.15 -3.42
N ARG A 554 11.41 -25.67 -2.83
CA ARG A 554 12.77 -25.34 -3.26
C ARG A 554 13.21 -26.32 -4.34
N ILE A 555 13.50 -25.82 -5.54
CA ILE A 555 14.00 -26.65 -6.64
C ILE A 555 15.43 -27.12 -6.34
N LEU A 556 15.58 -28.43 -6.14
CA LEU A 556 16.85 -29.14 -5.94
C LEU A 556 17.23 -29.98 -7.17
N ALA A 557 18.44 -30.53 -7.19
CA ALA A 557 18.96 -31.29 -8.34
C ALA A 557 18.07 -32.46 -8.79
N HIS A 558 17.40 -33.16 -7.87
CA HIS A 558 16.52 -34.29 -8.20
C HIS A 558 15.22 -33.86 -8.89
N HIS A 559 14.66 -32.69 -8.54
CA HIS A 559 13.48 -32.13 -9.23
C HIS A 559 13.77 -31.90 -10.73
N ARG A 560 15.03 -31.60 -11.06
CA ARG A 560 15.47 -31.40 -12.45
C ARG A 560 15.54 -32.70 -13.26
N LEU A 561 15.35 -33.85 -12.63
CA LEU A 561 15.27 -35.15 -13.29
C LEU A 561 13.84 -35.53 -13.67
N HIS A 562 12.83 -34.73 -13.29
CA HIS A 562 11.44 -34.97 -13.67
C HIS A 562 11.25 -34.92 -15.18
N SER A 563 10.31 -35.72 -15.71
CA SER A 563 10.04 -35.80 -17.15
C SER A 563 9.58 -34.48 -17.76
N ASP A 564 8.95 -33.61 -16.96
CA ASP A 564 8.43 -32.31 -17.43
C ASP A 564 9.47 -31.19 -17.34
N TRP A 565 10.57 -31.41 -16.62
CA TRP A 565 11.59 -30.38 -16.42
C TRP A 565 12.20 -29.85 -17.73
N PRO A 566 12.50 -30.69 -18.75
CA PRO A 566 12.94 -30.21 -20.06
C PRO A 566 11.93 -29.27 -20.74
N LEU A 567 10.62 -29.53 -20.60
CA LEU A 567 9.58 -28.66 -21.16
C LEU A 567 9.54 -27.32 -20.42
N ILE A 568 9.63 -27.33 -19.10
CA ILE A 568 9.68 -26.09 -18.28
C ILE A 568 10.88 -25.23 -18.69
N LEU A 569 12.06 -25.83 -18.89
CA LEU A 569 13.25 -25.12 -19.36
C LEU A 569 13.05 -24.52 -20.76
N GLN A 570 12.48 -25.27 -21.69
CA GLN A 570 12.19 -24.78 -23.04
C GLN A 570 11.23 -23.59 -23.01
N LEU A 571 10.17 -23.65 -22.21
CA LEU A 571 9.19 -22.56 -22.07
C LEU A 571 9.81 -21.33 -21.37
N ALA A 572 10.71 -21.54 -20.40
CA ALA A 572 11.47 -20.47 -19.77
C ALA A 572 12.36 -19.73 -20.78
N GLU A 573 13.04 -20.47 -21.66
CA GLU A 573 13.86 -19.91 -22.74
C GLU A 573 13.00 -19.16 -23.77
N GLU A 574 11.82 -19.68 -24.15
CA GLU A 574 10.86 -18.99 -25.03
C GLU A 574 10.45 -17.63 -24.42
N LEU A 575 10.08 -17.60 -23.14
CA LEU A 575 9.72 -16.36 -22.44
C LEU A 575 10.90 -15.37 -22.36
N ALA A 576 12.09 -15.84 -21.99
CA ALA A 576 13.29 -15.01 -21.91
C ALA A 576 13.68 -14.39 -23.25
N ASN A 577 13.56 -15.16 -24.35
CA ASN A 577 13.82 -14.69 -25.70
C ASN A 577 12.81 -13.62 -26.13
N SER A 578 11.51 -13.84 -25.86
CA SER A 578 10.46 -12.85 -26.15
C SER A 578 10.67 -11.53 -25.40
N LEU A 579 11.04 -11.58 -24.11
CA LEU A 579 11.40 -10.39 -23.32
C LEU A 579 12.62 -9.67 -23.91
N SER A 580 13.65 -10.41 -24.31
CA SER A 580 14.88 -9.86 -24.90
C SER A 580 14.62 -9.15 -26.23
N LEU A 581 13.76 -9.73 -27.08
CA LEU A 581 13.37 -9.15 -28.36
C LEU A 581 12.56 -7.86 -28.20
N LEU A 582 11.64 -7.80 -27.23
CA LEU A 582 10.89 -6.57 -26.92
C LEU A 582 11.83 -5.46 -26.42
N ALA A 583 12.76 -5.81 -25.52
CA ALA A 583 13.75 -4.85 -25.02
C ALA A 583 14.61 -4.27 -26.15
N ALA A 584 15.14 -5.12 -27.05
CA ALA A 584 15.94 -4.68 -28.18
C ALA A 584 15.18 -3.72 -29.10
N THR A 585 13.92 -4.03 -29.42
CA THR A 585 13.07 -3.16 -30.26
C THR A 585 12.76 -1.82 -29.55
N SER A 586 12.55 -1.86 -28.24
CA SER A 586 12.30 -0.66 -27.43
C SER A 586 13.51 0.27 -27.41
N PHE A 587 14.73 -0.27 -27.29
CA PHE A 587 15.96 0.53 -27.38
C PHE A 587 16.13 1.16 -28.75
N GLN A 588 15.82 0.45 -29.84
CA GLN A 588 15.87 1.02 -31.19
C GLN A 588 14.95 2.24 -31.34
N ILE A 589 13.72 2.16 -30.82
CA ILE A 589 12.80 3.31 -30.83
C ILE A 589 13.35 4.46 -29.98
N LEU A 590 13.90 4.16 -28.80
CA LEU A 590 14.48 5.17 -27.91
C LEU A 590 15.66 5.91 -28.57
N ASP A 591 16.53 5.17 -29.26
CA ASP A 591 17.68 5.73 -29.96
C ASP A 591 17.26 6.62 -31.14
N LEU A 592 16.25 6.19 -31.91
CA LEU A 592 15.64 7.02 -32.96
C LEU A 592 14.99 8.28 -32.38
N ALA A 593 14.30 8.16 -31.24
CA ALA A 593 13.71 9.31 -30.57
C ALA A 593 14.75 10.30 -30.07
N ARG A 594 15.87 9.83 -29.53
CA ARG A 594 17.00 10.69 -29.13
C ARG A 594 17.64 11.37 -30.33
N ALA A 595 17.77 10.67 -31.45
CA ALA A 595 18.34 11.22 -32.67
C ALA A 595 17.41 12.23 -33.38
N GLY A 596 16.09 12.06 -33.25
CA GLY A 596 15.06 12.90 -33.88
C GLY A 596 14.68 14.18 -33.12
N LEU A 597 15.19 14.39 -31.90
CA LEU A 597 14.97 15.62 -31.13
C LEU A 597 15.73 16.80 -31.78
N ILE A 598 15.09 17.44 -32.75
CA ILE A 598 15.51 18.75 -33.28
C ILE A 598 15.11 19.82 -32.24
N ASP A 599 16.10 20.50 -31.68
CA ASP A 599 16.03 21.70 -30.82
C ASP A 599 14.99 21.75 -29.68
N GLY A 600 15.49 21.57 -28.44
CA GLY A 600 15.11 22.36 -27.26
C GLY A 600 13.71 22.17 -26.63
N ASP A 601 13.71 21.73 -25.36
CA ASP A 601 12.64 21.94 -24.36
C ASP A 601 11.19 21.60 -24.76
N LYS A 602 10.82 20.32 -24.76
CA LYS A 602 9.45 19.87 -24.40
C LYS A 602 9.44 18.54 -23.65
#